data_AF-A0A919VTJ7-F1
#
_entry.id   AF-A0A919VTJ7-F1
#
_cell.length_a   1.000
_cell.length_b   1.000
_cell.length_c   1.000
_cell.angle_alpha   90.00
_cell.angle_beta   90.00
_cell.angle_gamma   90.00
#
_symmetry.space_group_name_H-M   'P 1'
#
loop_
_entity.id
_entity.type
_entity.pdbx_description
1 polymer ?
#
loop_
_entity_poly.entity_id
_entity_poly.type
_entity_poly.pdbx_seq_one_letter_code
_entity_poly.pdbx_strand_id
1 'polypeptide(L)'
;MVPAFLVLGTVAYGINYVANKRLRPTAASAADCRLAQKMFDKAAAFPVGDAAAAEVWETQIRQYAPGRFENDGVATQVLRYTMWARTEAAGGTDRPEAGVLDDIDKEAHGHCDDSGVEITIKKLTF
;
A
#
# COMPACT_ATOMS: atom_id res chain seq x y z
N MET A 1 -29.83 -10.19 28.54
CA MET A 1 -29.81 -9.20 27.44
C MET A 1 -28.39 -8.69 27.31
N VAL A 2 -27.68 -9.11 26.27
CA VAL A 2 -26.32 -8.63 25.97
C VAL A 2 -26.50 -7.42 25.04
N PRO A 3 -26.10 -6.19 25.42
CA PRO A 3 -26.14 -5.09 24.48
C PRO A 3 -25.01 -5.29 23.46
N ALA A 4 -25.41 -5.56 22.23
CA ALA A 4 -24.54 -5.65 21.07
C ALA A 4 -23.93 -4.28 20.79
N PHE A 5 -22.61 -4.17 20.92
CA PHE A 5 -21.84 -3.03 20.43
C PHE A 5 -21.83 -3.07 18.90
N LEU A 6 -22.64 -2.22 18.28
CA LEU A 6 -22.56 -1.91 16.85
C LEU A 6 -21.32 -1.03 16.63
N VAL A 7 -20.18 -1.67 16.33
CA VAL A 7 -19.00 -0.98 15.79
C VAL A 7 -19.28 -0.68 14.32
N LEU A 8 -19.90 0.47 14.06
CA LEU A 8 -19.97 1.04 12.71
C LEU A 8 -18.63 1.69 12.38
N GLY A 9 -17.64 0.85 12.06
CA GLY A 9 -16.40 1.28 11.43
C GLY A 9 -16.67 1.62 9.97
N THR A 10 -17.15 2.83 9.69
CA THR A 10 -17.17 3.36 8.32
C THR A 10 -15.73 3.63 7.90
N VAL A 11 -15.14 2.70 7.17
CA VAL A 11 -13.83 2.84 6.54
C VAL A 11 -13.98 3.90 5.44
N ALA A 12 -13.61 5.14 5.74
CA ALA A 12 -13.64 6.26 4.80
C ALA A 12 -12.49 6.19 3.77
N TYR A 13 -12.28 5.03 3.14
CA TYR A 13 -11.19 4.80 2.18
C TYR A 13 -11.60 4.98 0.70
N GLY A 14 -12.84 5.39 0.41
CA GLY A 14 -13.34 5.51 -0.97
C GLY A 14 -13.24 6.90 -1.60
N ILE A 15 -13.14 7.98 -0.81
CA ILE A 15 -13.33 9.34 -1.34
C ILE A 15 -12.03 9.91 -1.94
N ASN A 16 -10.85 9.38 -1.58
CA ASN A 16 -9.57 9.95 -2.03
C ASN A 16 -9.12 9.49 -3.42
N TYR A 17 -9.51 8.30 -3.89
CA TYR A 17 -8.99 7.73 -5.15
C TYR A 17 -9.42 8.53 -6.39
N VAL A 18 -10.68 8.99 -6.44
CA VAL A 18 -11.21 9.77 -7.58
C VAL A 18 -10.72 11.22 -7.55
N ALA A 19 -10.50 11.79 -6.36
CA ALA A 19 -9.94 13.13 -6.20
C ALA A 19 -8.46 13.18 -6.63
N ASN A 20 -7.66 12.17 -6.27
CA ASN A 20 -6.26 12.06 -6.67
C ASN A 20 -6.05 11.89 -8.18
N LYS A 21 -6.97 11.25 -8.93
CA LYS A 21 -6.81 11.11 -10.40
C LYS A 21 -7.04 12.41 -11.19
N ARG A 22 -7.70 13.44 -10.62
CA ARG A 22 -8.01 14.71 -11.32
C ARG A 22 -6.94 15.79 -11.14
N LEU A 23 -6.08 15.65 -10.15
CA LEU A 23 -4.93 16.52 -9.91
C LEU A 23 -3.68 15.67 -10.20
N ARG A 24 -2.59 16.25 -10.72
CA ARG A 24 -1.33 15.49 -10.86
C ARG A 24 -0.99 14.85 -9.50
N PRO A 25 -0.35 13.67 -9.46
CA PRO A 25 0.11 13.07 -8.21
C PRO A 25 0.81 14.15 -7.39
N THR A 26 0.34 14.42 -6.17
CA THR A 26 1.02 15.36 -5.29
C THR A 26 2.45 14.86 -5.13
N ALA A 27 3.45 15.72 -5.40
CA ALA A 27 4.84 15.31 -5.29
C ALA A 27 5.14 14.93 -3.84
N ALA A 28 5.69 13.74 -3.63
CA ALA A 28 6.14 13.26 -2.34
C ALA A 28 7.54 13.79 -2.04
N SER A 29 7.85 13.97 -0.75
CA SER A 29 9.20 14.36 -0.34
C SER A 29 10.19 13.22 -0.57
N ALA A 30 11.48 13.54 -0.69
CA ALA A 30 12.53 12.52 -0.74
C ALA A 30 12.52 11.60 0.50
N ALA A 31 12.07 12.11 1.65
CA ALA A 31 11.94 11.32 2.88
C ALA A 31 10.80 10.29 2.76
N ASP A 32 9.65 10.71 2.26
CA ASP A 32 8.51 9.83 2.00
C ASP A 32 8.85 8.77 0.96
N CYS A 33 9.53 9.12 -0.13
CA CYS A 33 9.91 8.14 -1.16
C CYS A 33 10.93 7.11 -0.64
N ARG A 34 11.90 7.53 0.19
CA ARG A 34 12.78 6.58 0.89
C ARG A 34 12.06 5.71 1.90
N LEU A 35 11.04 6.25 2.57
CA LEU A 35 10.19 5.47 3.46
C LEU A 35 9.39 4.45 2.66
N ALA A 36 8.78 4.87 1.55
CA ALA A 36 8.02 4.02 0.65
C ALA A 36 8.87 2.86 0.13
N GLN A 37 10.09 3.13 -0.34
CA GLN A 37 11.04 2.09 -0.78
C GLN A 37 11.20 1.00 0.29
N LYS A 38 11.51 1.39 1.54
CA LYS A 38 11.69 0.45 2.65
C LYS A 38 10.44 -0.41 2.89
N MET A 39 9.26 0.17 2.72
CA MET A 39 7.99 -0.54 2.94
C MET A 39 7.66 -1.49 1.78
N PHE A 40 7.92 -1.08 0.54
CA PHE A 40 7.83 -1.97 -0.62
C PHE A 40 8.78 -3.16 -0.50
N ASP A 41 10.05 -2.90 -0.16
CA ASP A 41 11.06 -3.94 0.04
C ASP A 41 10.64 -4.94 1.11
N LYS A 42 10.16 -4.43 2.26
CA LYS A 42 9.72 -5.28 3.36
C LYS A 42 8.48 -6.09 3.00
N ALA A 43 7.49 -5.49 2.34
CA ALA A 43 6.31 -6.20 1.88
C ALA A 43 6.68 -7.31 0.88
N ALA A 44 7.64 -7.07 -0.01
CA ALA A 44 8.06 -8.03 -1.03
C ALA A 44 9.02 -9.13 -0.53
N ALA A 45 9.45 -9.04 0.73
CA ALA A 45 10.41 -9.97 1.34
C ALA A 45 9.73 -11.17 2.02
N PHE A 46 8.40 -11.16 2.19
CA PHE A 46 7.70 -12.31 2.77
C PHE A 46 7.70 -13.49 1.80
N PRO A 47 8.17 -14.67 2.22
CA PRO A 47 8.11 -15.86 1.39
C PRO A 47 6.68 -16.39 1.29
N VAL A 48 6.38 -17.08 0.18
CA VAL A 48 5.13 -17.85 0.04
C VAL A 48 5.08 -18.91 1.14
N GLY A 49 3.94 -19.02 1.82
CA GLY A 49 3.72 -19.88 2.98
C GLY A 49 3.84 -19.17 4.33
N ASP A 50 4.31 -17.92 4.39
CA ASP A 50 4.40 -17.13 5.62
C ASP A 50 3.27 -16.10 5.75
N ALA A 51 2.03 -16.60 5.63
CA ALA A 51 0.81 -15.79 5.67
C ALA A 51 0.69 -14.97 6.96
N ALA A 52 1.06 -15.57 8.10
CA ALA A 52 0.90 -14.97 9.41
C ALA A 52 1.83 -13.77 9.61
N ALA A 53 3.11 -13.87 9.23
CA ALA A 53 4.03 -12.74 9.33
C ALA A 53 3.63 -11.61 8.37
N ALA A 54 3.19 -11.96 7.16
CA ALA A 54 2.71 -10.97 6.19
C ALA A 54 1.41 -10.27 6.66
N GLU A 55 0.50 -10.97 7.34
CA GLU A 55 -0.71 -10.39 7.92
C GLU A 55 -0.42 -9.46 9.10
N VAL A 56 0.49 -9.86 9.99
CA VAL A 56 0.98 -8.99 11.07
C VAL A 56 1.60 -7.73 10.48
N TRP A 57 2.39 -7.87 9.42
CA TRP A 57 2.97 -6.72 8.73
C TRP A 57 1.91 -5.81 8.10
N GLU A 58 0.94 -6.36 7.38
CA GLU A 58 -0.14 -5.57 6.79
C GLU A 58 -0.90 -4.77 7.87
N THR A 59 -1.19 -5.41 9.00
CA THR A 59 -1.86 -4.76 10.14
C THR A 59 -1.04 -3.62 10.70
N GLN A 60 0.28 -3.84 10.89
CA GLN A 60 1.19 -2.82 11.39
C GLN A 60 1.30 -1.63 10.42
N ILE A 61 1.45 -1.88 9.12
CA ILE A 61 1.61 -0.79 8.15
C ILE A 61 0.32 0.03 8.02
N ARG A 62 -0.86 -0.58 8.13
CA ARG A 62 -2.15 0.13 8.12
C ARG A 62 -2.29 1.12 9.28
N GLN A 63 -1.71 0.80 10.43
CA GLN A 63 -1.66 1.69 11.59
C GLN A 63 -0.52 2.72 11.49
N TYR A 64 0.61 2.33 10.89
CA TYR A 64 1.82 3.14 10.83
C TYR A 64 1.79 4.22 9.74
N ALA A 65 1.35 3.86 8.52
CA ALA A 65 1.47 4.72 7.34
C ALA A 65 0.76 6.08 7.49
N PRO A 66 -0.49 6.19 8.01
CA PRO A 66 -1.20 7.46 8.10
C PRO A 66 -0.54 8.52 8.98
N GLY A 67 0.33 8.12 9.92
CA GLY A 67 1.03 9.04 10.81
C GLY A 67 2.49 9.30 10.44
N ARG A 68 2.94 8.79 9.30
CA ARG A 68 4.38 8.72 8.95
C ARG A 68 4.72 9.22 7.56
N PHE A 69 3.79 9.09 6.62
CA PHE A 69 3.90 9.74 5.33
C PHE A 69 3.29 11.14 5.42
N GLU A 70 3.98 12.13 4.87
CA GLU A 70 3.38 13.44 4.64
C GLU A 70 2.50 13.42 3.39
N ASN A 71 2.85 12.56 2.43
CA ASN A 71 2.12 12.37 1.18
C ASN A 71 1.22 11.12 1.22
N ASP A 72 -0.09 11.35 1.30
CA ASP A 72 -1.11 10.29 1.30
C ASP A 72 -1.13 9.46 0.00
N GLY A 73 -0.66 10.02 -1.10
CA GLY A 73 -0.61 9.37 -2.40
C GLY A 73 0.34 8.18 -2.42
N VAL A 74 1.61 8.41 -2.09
CA VAL A 74 2.60 7.32 -1.99
C VAL A 74 2.27 6.36 -0.84
N ALA A 75 1.74 6.87 0.28
CA ALA A 75 1.26 6.04 1.38
C ALA A 75 0.17 5.05 0.93
N THR A 76 -0.77 5.52 0.13
CA THR A 76 -1.85 4.69 -0.44
C THR A 76 -1.27 3.56 -1.29
N GLN A 77 -0.26 3.83 -2.12
CA GLN A 77 0.34 2.79 -2.96
C GLN A 77 1.11 1.75 -2.15
N VAL A 78 1.82 2.17 -1.11
CA VAL A 78 2.47 1.25 -0.14
C VAL A 78 1.45 0.31 0.51
N LEU A 79 0.31 0.85 0.95
CA LEU A 79 -0.76 0.06 1.57
C LEU A 79 -1.38 -0.93 0.60
N ARG A 80 -1.70 -0.49 -0.63
CA ARG A 80 -2.26 -1.34 -1.69
C ARG A 80 -1.30 -2.46 -2.06
N TYR A 81 -0.03 -2.16 -2.23
CA TYR A 81 0.99 -3.17 -2.53
C TYR A 81 1.13 -4.18 -1.39
N THR A 82 1.19 -3.71 -0.14
CA THR A 82 1.35 -4.59 1.03
C THR A 82 0.20 -5.60 1.15
N MET A 83 -1.03 -5.17 0.87
CA MET A 83 -2.18 -6.08 0.84
C MET A 83 -2.00 -7.21 -0.17
N TRP A 84 -1.53 -6.88 -1.39
CA TRP A 84 -1.29 -7.89 -2.43
C TRP A 84 -0.10 -8.78 -2.11
N ALA A 85 0.96 -8.23 -1.54
CA ALA A 85 2.12 -9.01 -1.10
C ALA A 85 1.73 -10.01 0.01
N ARG A 86 0.82 -9.64 0.92
CA ARG A 86 0.23 -10.58 1.88
C ARG A 86 -0.55 -11.69 1.16
N THR A 87 -1.38 -11.35 0.18
CA THR A 87 -2.14 -12.35 -0.58
C THR A 87 -1.23 -13.34 -1.31
N GLU A 88 -0.14 -12.86 -1.92
CA GLU A 88 0.89 -13.71 -2.52
C GLU A 88 1.55 -14.60 -1.47
N ALA A 89 1.99 -14.03 -0.35
CA ALA A 89 2.62 -14.77 0.75
C ALA A 89 1.68 -15.84 1.34
N ALA A 90 0.37 -15.61 1.32
CA ALA A 90 -0.63 -16.58 1.75
C ALA A 90 -0.83 -17.75 0.76
N GLY A 91 -0.28 -17.69 -0.46
CA GLY A 91 -0.49 -18.68 -1.51
C GLY A 91 -1.95 -18.78 -1.96
N GLY A 92 -2.73 -17.70 -1.76
CA GLY A 92 -4.15 -17.65 -2.11
C GLY A 92 -4.36 -17.62 -3.62
N THR A 93 -5.56 -18.03 -4.06
CA THR A 93 -5.96 -17.95 -5.47
C THR A 93 -6.47 -16.56 -5.87
N ASP A 94 -6.65 -15.67 -4.90
CA ASP A 94 -7.10 -14.30 -5.13
C ASP A 94 -6.00 -13.53 -5.86
N ARG A 95 -6.35 -12.95 -7.01
CA ARG A 95 -5.42 -12.18 -7.84
C ARG A 95 -5.91 -10.74 -8.00
N PRO A 96 -4.99 -9.77 -8.08
CA PRO A 96 -5.36 -8.43 -8.50
C PRO A 96 -6.00 -8.46 -9.88
N GLU A 97 -7.00 -7.60 -10.10
CA GLU A 97 -7.52 -7.34 -11.45
C GLU A 97 -6.37 -6.90 -12.38
N ALA A 98 -6.55 -7.14 -13.69
CA ALA A 98 -5.54 -6.76 -14.68
C ALA A 98 -5.20 -5.27 -14.58
N GLY A 99 -3.90 -4.95 -14.54
CA GLY A 99 -3.39 -3.58 -14.44
C GLY A 99 -3.34 -3.00 -13.03
N VAL A 100 -3.88 -3.65 -11.99
CA VAL A 100 -3.84 -3.10 -10.62
C VAL A 100 -2.41 -2.95 -10.09
N LEU A 101 -1.53 -3.92 -10.34
CA LEU A 101 -0.12 -3.84 -9.91
C LEU A 101 0.65 -2.78 -10.72
N ASP A 102 0.37 -2.68 -12.02
CA ASP A 102 0.97 -1.66 -12.89
C ASP A 102 0.51 -0.25 -12.50
N ASP A 103 -0.75 -0.09 -12.09
CA ASP A 103 -1.29 1.16 -11.55
C ASP A 103 -0.62 1.55 -10.22
N ILE A 104 -0.38 0.58 -9.33
CA ILE A 104 0.35 0.84 -8.07
C ILE A 104 1.77 1.34 -8.37
N ASP A 105 2.46 0.66 -9.28
CA ASP A 105 3.82 0.99 -9.70
C ASP A 105 3.87 2.41 -10.29
N LYS A 106 3.04 2.65 -11.31
CA LYS A 106 2.97 3.94 -12.00
C LYS A 106 2.63 5.10 -11.06
N GLU A 107 1.65 4.94 -10.18
CA GLU A 107 1.25 6.00 -9.26
C GLU A 107 2.33 6.25 -8.20
N ALA A 108 2.98 5.21 -7.67
CA ALA A 108 4.07 5.36 -6.71
C ALA A 108 5.25 6.10 -7.34
N HIS A 109 5.65 5.73 -8.56
CA HIS A 109 6.67 6.44 -9.33
C HIS A 109 6.24 7.88 -9.63
N GLY A 110 4.99 8.10 -10.04
CA GLY A 110 4.45 9.44 -10.31
C GLY A 110 4.48 10.37 -9.09
N HIS A 111 4.27 9.85 -7.88
CA HIS A 111 4.45 10.63 -6.65
C HIS A 111 5.93 10.93 -6.34
N CYS A 112 6.85 10.06 -6.74
CA CYS A 112 8.27 10.17 -6.40
C CYS A 112 9.17 10.79 -7.47
N ASP A 113 8.65 11.05 -8.67
CA ASP A 113 9.40 11.54 -9.84
C ASP A 113 10.21 12.83 -9.53
N ASP A 114 9.57 13.82 -8.91
CA ASP A 114 10.19 15.10 -8.56
C ASP A 114 10.99 15.06 -7.23
N SER A 115 11.05 13.91 -6.54
CA SER A 115 11.66 13.79 -5.21
C SER A 115 13.19 13.64 -5.25
N GLY A 116 13.76 13.32 -6.41
CA GLY A 116 15.17 12.95 -6.56
C GLY A 116 15.52 11.57 -5.97
N VAL A 117 14.51 10.76 -5.63
CA VAL A 117 14.65 9.39 -5.15
C VAL A 117 14.00 8.45 -6.16
N GLU A 118 14.82 7.64 -6.81
CA GLU A 118 14.35 6.50 -7.61
C GLU A 118 13.85 5.41 -6.65
N ILE A 119 12.59 5.02 -6.79
CA ILE A 119 12.05 3.85 -6.09
C ILE A 119 12.05 2.64 -7.03
N THR A 120 11.96 1.44 -6.47
CA THR A 120 11.85 0.19 -7.22
C THR A 120 10.85 -0.71 -6.49
N ILE A 121 9.84 -1.16 -7.21
CA ILE A 121 8.79 -2.02 -6.67
C ILE A 121 8.96 -3.41 -7.29
N LYS A 122 9.14 -4.42 -6.44
CA LYS A 122 9.27 -5.80 -6.92
C LYS A 122 7.94 -6.27 -7.50
N LYS A 123 7.99 -7.00 -8.62
CA LYS A 123 6.79 -7.62 -9.19
C LYS A 123 6.35 -8.80 -8.34
N LEU A 124 5.08 -8.80 -7.93
CA LEU A 124 4.42 -9.95 -7.30
C LEU A 124 4.05 -11.00 -8.37
N THR A 125 4.14 -12.27 -8.00
CA THR A 125 4.02 -13.45 -8.86
C THR A 125 2.91 -14.37 -8.33
N PHE A 126 1.67 -14.09 -8.74
CA PHE A 126 0.48 -14.87 -8.40
C PHE A 126 0.25 -16.09 -9.30
#